data_AF-A0A132HB06-F1
#
_entry.id   AF-A0A132HB06-F1
#
_cell.length_a   1.000
_cell.length_b   1.000
_cell.length_c   1.000
_cell.angle_alpha   90.00
_cell.angle_beta   90.00
_cell.angle_gamma   90.00
#
_symmetry.space_group_name_H-M   'P 1'
#
loop_
_entity.id
_entity.type
_entity.pdbx_description
1 polymer ?
#
loop_
_entity_poly.entity_id
_entity_poly.type
_entity_poly.pdbx_seq_one_letter_code
_entity_poly.pdbx_strand_id
1 'polypeptide(L)'
;MTAAQRRLLADLVRGAAAAQIVAPVPSPCRNVCKMDAASGYCEGCLRTIPEIAGWSKADDEERRRIWALLPARVPRLCAAGSEA
;
A
#
# COMPACT_ATOMS: atom_id res chain seq x y z
N MET A 1 12.29 -10.32 -6.82
CA MET A 1 11.72 -9.76 -5.57
C MET A 1 12.79 -9.72 -4.50
N THR A 2 13.08 -8.53 -3.96
CA THR A 2 14.11 -8.32 -2.93
C THR A 2 13.63 -8.78 -1.55
N ALA A 3 14.54 -8.93 -0.58
CA ALA A 3 14.18 -9.23 0.81
C ALA A 3 13.26 -8.16 1.43
N ALA A 4 13.50 -6.88 1.11
CA ALA A 4 12.66 -5.77 1.52
C ALA A 4 11.23 -5.89 0.97
N GLN A 5 11.08 -6.23 -0.32
CA GLN A 5 9.78 -6.45 -0.95
C GLN A 5 9.01 -7.62 -0.33
N ARG A 6 9.68 -8.72 0.02
CA ARG A 6 9.05 -9.86 0.71
C ARG A 6 8.54 -9.47 2.10
N ARG A 7 9.30 -8.69 2.86
CA ARG A 7 8.87 -8.19 4.17
C ARG A 7 7.67 -7.25 4.04
N LEU A 8 7.72 -6.33 3.08
CA LEU A 8 6.60 -5.42 2.77
C LEU A 8 5.33 -6.21 2.41
N LEU A 9 5.44 -7.23 1.55
CA LEU A 9 4.30 -8.09 1.21
C LEU A 9 3.72 -8.76 2.46
N ALA A 10 4.56 -9.35 3.30
CA ALA A 10 4.09 -10.02 4.52
C ALA A 10 3.36 -9.05 5.48
N ASP A 11 3.87 -7.82 5.61
CA ASP A 11 3.23 -6.78 6.40
C ASP A 11 1.88 -6.33 5.82
N LEU A 12 1.81 -6.15 4.50
CA LEU A 12 0.59 -5.75 3.82
C LEU A 12 -0.50 -6.83 3.88
N VAL A 13 -0.12 -8.11 3.77
CA VAL A 13 -1.06 -9.23 3.91
C VAL A 13 -1.65 -9.27 5.33
N ARG A 14 -0.83 -9.08 6.37
CA ARG A 14 -1.32 -8.98 7.75
C ARG A 14 -2.25 -7.79 7.94
N GLY A 15 -1.87 -6.62 7.43
CA GLY A 15 -2.69 -5.42 7.51
C GLY A 15 -4.01 -5.56 6.74
N ALA A 16 -4.01 -6.23 5.58
CA ALA A 16 -5.21 -6.50 4.79
C ALA A 16 -6.17 -7.42 5.56
N ALA A 17 -5.66 -8.44 6.25
CA ALA A 17 -6.49 -9.29 7.11
C ALA A 17 -7.13 -8.49 8.25
N ALA A 18 -6.36 -7.62 8.93
CA ALA A 18 -6.90 -6.76 9.98
C ALA A 18 -7.94 -5.77 9.44
N ALA A 19 -7.73 -5.21 8.24
CA ALA A 19 -8.64 -4.29 7.59
C ALA A 19 -10.02 -4.89 7.27
N GLN A 20 -10.14 -6.22 7.16
CA GLN A 20 -11.43 -6.87 6.90
C GLN A 20 -12.33 -6.96 8.15
N ILE A 21 -11.75 -6.88 9.35
CA ILE A 21 -12.46 -7.17 10.61
C ILE A 21 -12.49 -6.01 11.60
N VAL A 22 -11.73 -4.93 11.36
CA VAL A 22 -11.67 -3.76 12.24
C VAL A 22 -12.36 -2.55 11.60
N ALA A 23 -13.16 -1.83 12.40
CA ALA A 23 -13.74 -0.53 12.06
C ALA A 23 -13.36 0.52 13.12
N PRO A 24 -12.83 1.70 12.75
CA PRO A 24 -12.57 2.14 11.38
C PRO A 24 -11.38 1.40 10.74
N VAL A 25 -11.45 1.15 9.42
CA VAL A 25 -10.39 0.43 8.71
C VAL A 25 -9.04 1.17 8.85
N PRO A 26 -7.98 0.51 9.37
CA PRO A 26 -6.69 1.15 9.61
C PRO A 26 -6.00 1.58 8.31
N SER A 27 -5.20 2.65 8.37
CA SER A 27 -4.44 3.12 7.21
C SER A 27 -3.21 2.23 6.94
N PRO A 28 -2.90 1.88 5.69
CA PRO A 28 -1.67 1.17 5.31
C PRO A 28 -0.43 2.08 5.32
N CYS A 29 -0.53 3.31 5.82
CA CYS A 29 0.57 4.26 5.86
C CYS A 29 1.66 3.82 6.86
N ARG A 30 2.92 3.86 6.43
CA ARG A 30 4.10 3.53 7.25
C ARG A 30 5.01 4.73 7.49
N ASN A 31 4.49 5.95 7.35
CA ASN A 31 5.26 7.21 7.36
C ASN A 31 6.41 7.25 6.33
N VAL A 32 6.28 6.48 5.24
CA VAL A 32 7.17 6.56 4.09
C VAL A 32 6.37 7.21 2.97
N CYS A 33 6.72 8.46 2.62
CA CYS A 33 6.10 9.20 1.53
C CYS A 33 7.07 9.35 0.37
N LYS A 34 7.46 8.22 -0.22
CA LYS A 34 8.31 8.18 -1.41
C LYS A 34 7.56 7.47 -2.53
N MET A 35 7.47 8.12 -3.68
CA MET A 35 6.74 7.62 -4.84
C MET A 35 7.72 6.95 -5.79
N ASP A 36 7.39 5.74 -6.19
CA ASP A 36 8.13 5.04 -7.24
C ASP A 36 7.66 5.56 -8.61
N ALA A 37 8.56 6.17 -9.36
CA ALA A 37 8.26 6.76 -10.66
C ALA A 37 7.91 5.71 -11.73
N ALA A 38 8.41 4.48 -11.59
CA ALA A 38 8.18 3.40 -12.55
C ALA A 38 6.78 2.79 -12.41
N SER A 39 6.29 2.61 -11.18
CA SER A 39 5.00 1.98 -10.88
C SER A 39 3.88 2.97 -10.55
N GLY A 40 4.22 4.21 -10.20
CA GLY A 40 3.25 5.22 -9.75
C GLY A 40 2.67 4.94 -8.36
N TYR A 41 3.29 4.06 -7.58
CA TYR A 41 2.87 3.71 -6.23
C TYR A 41 3.83 4.25 -5.17
N CYS A 42 3.30 4.55 -3.98
CA CYS A 42 4.12 4.86 -2.82
C CYS A 42 4.91 3.62 -2.36
N GLU A 43 6.23 3.69 -2.25
CA GLU A 43 7.10 2.56 -1.86
C GLU A 43 6.74 1.95 -0.48
N GLY A 44 6.14 2.75 0.40
CA GLY A 44 5.75 2.31 1.74
C GLY A 44 4.36 1.69 1.83
N CYS A 45 3.36 2.36 1.26
CA CYS A 45 1.94 1.96 1.41
C CYS A 45 1.31 1.41 0.12
N LEU A 46 2.02 1.43 -1.00
CA LEU A 46 1.59 0.97 -2.33
C LEU A 46 0.27 1.57 -2.83
N ARG A 47 -0.11 2.71 -2.25
CA ARG A 47 -1.22 3.53 -2.73
C ARG A 47 -0.71 4.55 -3.73
N THR A 48 -1.59 4.91 -4.65
CA THR A 48 -1.44 6.03 -5.56
C THR A 48 -1.77 7.34 -4.85
N ILE A 49 -1.32 8.47 -5.41
CA ILE A 49 -1.66 9.81 -4.90
C ILE A 49 -3.18 10.03 -4.74
N PRO A 50 -4.06 9.69 -5.71
CA PRO A 50 -5.50 9.85 -5.53
C PRO A 50 -6.07 9.01 -4.37
N GLU A 51 -5.56 7.79 -4.16
CA GLU A 51 -5.98 6.96 -3.01
C GLU A 51 -5.53 7.54 -1.67
N ILE A 52 -4.36 8.17 -1.63
CA ILE A 52 -3.84 8.85 -0.42
C ILE A 52 -4.70 10.08 -0.11
N ALA A 53 -4.97 10.92 -1.12
CA ALA A 53 -5.76 12.13 -0.97
C ALA A 53 -7.25 11.83 -0.65
N GLY A 54 -7.78 10.74 -1.19
CA GLY A 54 -9.16 10.30 -0.99
C GLY A 54 -9.40 9.53 0.31
N TRP A 55 -8.36 9.08 1.03
CA TRP A 55 -8.51 8.14 2.15
C TRP A 55 -9.48 8.61 3.25
N SER A 56 -9.41 9.87 3.65
CA SER A 56 -10.30 10.42 4.68
C SER A 56 -11.77 10.47 4.25
N LYS A 57 -12.03 10.49 2.94
CA LYS A 57 -13.38 10.50 2.34
C LYS A 57 -13.86 9.11 1.92
N ALA A 58 -12.97 8.12 1.89
CA ALA A 58 -13.29 6.75 1.52
C ALA A 58 -14.05 6.05 2.65
N ASP A 59 -15.12 5.33 2.29
CA ASP A 59 -15.87 4.46 3.20
C ASP A 59 -15.09 3.19 3.55
N ASP A 60 -15.49 2.49 4.62
CA ASP A 60 -14.79 1.26 5.04
C ASP A 60 -14.77 0.17 3.96
N GLU A 61 -15.78 0.12 3.08
CA GLU A 61 -15.76 -0.81 1.93
C GLU A 61 -14.68 -0.44 0.92
N GLU A 62 -14.56 0.83 0.56
CA GLU A 62 -13.51 1.34 -0.34
C GLU A 62 -12.13 1.10 0.27
N ARG A 63 -11.97 1.36 1.57
CA ARG A 63 -10.71 1.12 2.30
C ARG A 63 -10.33 -0.36 2.29
N ARG A 64 -11.29 -1.27 2.49
CA ARG A 64 -11.07 -2.73 2.37
C ARG A 64 -10.68 -3.14 0.95
N ARG A 65 -11.30 -2.56 -0.07
CA ARG A 65 -10.91 -2.77 -1.48
C ARG A 65 -9.47 -2.33 -1.73
N ILE A 66 -9.09 -1.14 -1.27
CA ILE A 66 -7.72 -0.64 -1.39
C ILE A 66 -6.75 -1.63 -0.72
N TRP A 67 -7.02 -2.07 0.52
CA TRP A 67 -6.21 -3.06 1.22
C TRP A 67 -6.03 -4.38 0.48
N ALA A 68 -7.09 -4.89 -0.16
CA ALA A 68 -7.03 -6.11 -0.95
C ALA A 68 -6.13 -5.99 -2.20
N LEU A 69 -6.00 -4.77 -2.74
CA LEU A 69 -5.18 -4.50 -3.93
C LEU A 69 -3.68 -4.36 -3.60
N LEU A 70 -3.30 -3.93 -2.38
CA LEU A 70 -1.90 -3.61 -2.06
C LEU A 70 -0.94 -4.80 -2.20
N PRO A 71 -1.24 -6.02 -1.71
CA PRO A 71 -0.34 -7.17 -1.86
C PRO A 71 -0.02 -7.48 -3.32
N ALA A 72 -1.01 -7.34 -4.21
CA ALA A 72 -0.85 -7.57 -5.65
C ALA A 72 0.00 -6.49 -6.35
N ARG A 73 0.21 -5.33 -5.72
CA ARG A 73 1.07 -4.25 -6.22
C ARG A 73 2.55 -4.45 -5.87
N VAL A 74 2.88 -5.27 -4.88
CA VAL A 74 4.29 -5.49 -4.46
C VAL A 74 5.18 -5.98 -5.62
N PRO A 75 4.77 -6.94 -6.46
CA PRO A 75 5.59 -7.38 -7.59
C PRO A 75 5.76 -6.30 -8.67
N ARG A 76 4.88 -5.29 -8.71
CA ARG A 76 4.93 -4.18 -9.67
C ARG A 76 5.91 -3.09 -9.27
N LEU A 77 6.44 -3.15 -8.04
CA LEU A 77 7.63 -2.41 -7.67
C LEU A 77 8.80 -3.01 -8.45
N CYS A 78 9.03 -2.54 -9.67
CA CYS A 78 10.30 -2.79 -10.33
C CYS A 78 11.40 -2.21 -9.45
N ALA A 79 12.55 -2.87 -9.38
CA ALA A 79 13.69 -2.47 -8.54
C ALA A 79 14.34 -1.13 -8.96
N ALA A 80 13.67 -0.31 -9.77
CA ALA A 80 14.14 0.92 -10.38
C ALA A 80 13.60 2.18 -9.68
N GLY A 81 13.57 2.19 -8.35
CA GLY A 81 13.00 3.28 -7.55
C GLY A 81 13.94 3.87 -6.50
N SER A 82 15.24 3.57 -6.53
CA SER A 82 16.20 4.02 -5.50
C SER A 82 17.28 4.97 -6.00
N GLU A 83 17.04 5.81 -7.01
CA GLU A 83 17.98 6.87 -7.38
C GLU A 83 17.24 8.07 -8.00
N ALA A 84 16.94 9.05 -7.17
CA ALA A 84 16.85 10.48 -7.50
C ALA A 84 17.24 11.27 -6.25
#